data_AF-A0A0A9Z0U1-F1
#
_entry.id   AF-A0A0A9Z0U1-F1
#
_cell.length_a   1.000
_cell.length_b   1.000
_cell.length_c   1.000
_cell.angle_alpha   90.00
_cell.angle_beta   90.00
_cell.angle_gamma   90.00
#
_symmetry.space_group_name_H-M   'P 1'
#
loop_
_entity.id
_entity.type
_entity.pdbx_description
1 polymer ?
#
loop_
_entity_poly.entity_id
_entity_poly.type
_entity_poly.pdbx_seq_one_letter_code
_entity_poly.pdbx_strand_id
1 'polypeptide(L)'
;MNDVATFCNAFPDIQFEYESPSTTVHAETANTLSVLLQRMDLETEEAVKEIQVPAALYPENRTESWYIVLADVHANRVWGMKRIVCNRATTAVKVPYRAPATGIYDLQLLLLSDSWVGVDRQCELTITVE
;
A
#
# COMPACT_ATOMS: atom_id res chain seq x y z
N MET A 1 11.80 7.67 -28.83
CA MET A 1 10.32 7.80 -28.77
C MET A 1 9.69 6.55 -28.18
N ASN A 2 10.17 5.35 -28.53
CA ASN A 2 9.72 4.09 -27.92
C ASN A 2 9.93 4.06 -26.39
N ASP A 3 11.07 4.55 -25.89
CA ASP A 3 11.40 4.51 -24.45
C ASP A 3 10.41 5.29 -23.58
N VAL A 4 9.91 6.43 -24.09
CA VAL A 4 8.90 7.23 -23.40
C VAL A 4 7.57 6.48 -23.33
N ALA A 5 7.18 5.81 -24.43
CA ALA A 5 5.97 4.99 -24.44
C ALA A 5 6.09 3.81 -23.47
N THR A 6 7.23 3.12 -23.43
CA THR A 6 7.48 2.06 -22.45
C THR A 6 7.40 2.57 -21.01
N PHE A 7 7.98 3.73 -20.72
CA PHE A 7 7.91 4.35 -19.40
C PHE A 7 6.48 4.73 -19.00
N CYS A 8 5.72 5.38 -19.90
CA CYS A 8 4.34 5.77 -19.62
C CYS A 8 3.42 4.56 -19.43
N ASN A 9 3.60 3.49 -20.20
CA ASN A 9 2.79 2.28 -20.06
C ASN A 9 3.11 1.49 -18.78
N ALA A 10 4.32 1.63 -18.24
CA ALA A 10 4.72 1.00 -16.99
C ALA A 10 4.41 1.86 -15.75
N PHE A 11 4.02 3.13 -15.94
CA PHE A 11 3.70 4.03 -14.84
C PHE A 11 2.44 3.54 -14.12
N PRO A 12 2.51 3.27 -12.80
CA PRO A 12 1.46 2.53 -12.13
C PRO A 12 0.24 3.41 -11.85
N ASP A 13 -0.95 2.84 -12.08
CA ASP A 13 -2.22 3.41 -11.63
C ASP A 13 -2.88 2.47 -10.62
N ILE A 14 -2.62 2.72 -9.34
CA ILE A 14 -3.12 1.91 -8.23
C ILE A 14 -4.04 2.74 -7.34
N GLN A 15 -5.20 2.15 -7.06
CA GLN A 15 -6.16 2.63 -6.08
C GLN A 15 -6.23 1.63 -4.93
N PHE A 16 -6.58 2.13 -3.75
CA PHE A 16 -6.76 1.28 -2.59
C PHE A 16 -8.01 1.65 -1.80
N GLU A 17 -8.64 0.63 -1.25
CA GLU A 17 -9.74 0.73 -0.32
C GLU A 17 -9.38 -0.06 0.94
N TYR A 18 -9.95 0.31 2.08
CA TYR A 18 -9.77 -0.42 3.32
C TYR A 18 -11.12 -0.80 3.91
N GLU A 19 -11.17 -1.96 4.54
CA GLU A 19 -12.32 -2.37 5.32
C GLU A 19 -12.08 -1.95 6.78
N SER A 20 -13.00 -1.18 7.34
CA SER A 20 -12.99 -0.89 8.77
C SER A 20 -13.00 -2.21 9.57
N PRO A 21 -12.16 -2.37 10.61
CA PRO A 21 -12.12 -3.60 11.37
C PRO A 21 -13.50 -3.92 11.94
N SER A 22 -14.03 -5.10 11.59
CA SER A 22 -15.34 -5.59 12.06
C SER A 22 -15.30 -6.09 13.51
N THR A 23 -14.10 -6.27 14.06
CA THR A 23 -13.83 -6.73 15.42
C THR A 23 -13.27 -5.58 16.24
N THR A 24 -13.68 -5.50 17.50
CA THR A 24 -13.14 -4.57 18.49
C THR A 24 -11.61 -4.57 18.45
N VAL A 25 -11.01 -3.41 18.18
CA VAL A 25 -9.55 -3.26 18.13
C VAL A 25 -9.05 -3.16 19.56
N HIS A 26 -8.16 -4.07 19.96
CA HIS A 26 -7.65 -4.10 21.32
C HIS A 26 -6.28 -3.43 21.45
N ALA A 27 -6.11 -2.60 22.47
CA ALA A 27 -4.82 -1.98 22.80
C ALA A 27 -3.73 -3.03 23.08
N GLU A 28 -2.48 -2.73 22.69
CA GLU A 28 -1.28 -3.55 22.94
C GLU A 28 -1.33 -4.98 22.36
N THR A 29 -2.30 -5.27 21.50
CA THR A 29 -2.43 -6.56 20.80
C THR A 29 -2.18 -6.44 19.30
N ALA A 30 -1.93 -7.59 18.66
CA ALA A 30 -1.76 -7.65 17.21
C ALA A 30 -3.14 -7.58 16.53
N ASN A 31 -3.42 -6.43 15.91
CA ASN A 31 -4.61 -6.20 15.12
C ASN A 31 -4.27 -6.31 13.63
N THR A 32 -5.29 -6.42 12.77
CA THR A 32 -5.11 -6.52 11.32
C THR A 32 -6.09 -5.60 10.61
N LEU A 33 -5.57 -4.83 9.64
CA LEU A 33 -6.36 -4.03 8.72
C LEU A 33 -6.40 -4.74 7.36
N SER A 34 -7.60 -4.95 6.81
CA SER A 34 -7.78 -5.45 5.44
C SER A 34 -7.75 -4.28 4.47
N VAL A 35 -6.85 -4.35 3.49
CA VAL A 35 -6.70 -3.35 2.43
C VAL A 35 -6.85 -4.06 1.09
N LEU A 36 -7.72 -3.54 0.24
CA LEU A 36 -7.92 -4.01 -1.13
C LEU A 36 -7.20 -3.06 -2.08
N LEU A 37 -6.33 -3.60 -2.92
CA LEU A 37 -5.60 -2.85 -3.94
C LEU A 37 -6.13 -3.20 -5.31
N GLN A 38 -6.36 -2.19 -6.13
CA GLN A 38 -6.83 -2.31 -7.50
C GLN A 38 -5.87 -1.59 -8.44
N ARG A 39 -5.33 -2.32 -9.41
CA ARG A 39 -4.48 -1.81 -10.49
C ARG A 39 -5.32 -1.61 -11.73
N MET A 40 -5.43 -0.37 -12.17
CA MET A 40 -6.19 0.02 -13.37
C MET A 40 -5.37 -0.12 -14.64
N ASP A 41 -4.05 -0.23 -14.52
CA ASP A 41 -3.09 -0.39 -15.61
C ASP A 41 -2.88 -1.86 -16.03
N LEU A 42 -3.47 -2.81 -15.30
CA LEU A 42 -3.46 -4.23 -15.65
C LEU A 42 -4.82 -4.65 -16.22
N GLU A 43 -4.86 -5.01 -17.49
CA GLU A 43 -6.09 -5.45 -18.17
C GLU A 43 -6.50 -6.90 -17.84
N THR A 44 -5.60 -7.70 -17.26
CA THR A 44 -5.82 -9.12 -16.98
C THR A 44 -5.84 -9.44 -15.49
N GLU A 45 -6.77 -10.27 -15.05
CA GLU A 45 -6.79 -10.82 -13.68
C GLU A 45 -5.67 -11.84 -13.43
N GLU A 46 -5.06 -12.38 -14.50
CA GLU A 46 -3.93 -13.29 -14.39
C GLU A 46 -2.72 -12.60 -13.76
N ALA A 47 -2.03 -13.33 -12.89
CA ALA A 47 -0.83 -12.81 -12.23
C ALA A 47 0.29 -12.64 -13.25
N VAL A 48 0.74 -11.40 -13.43
CA VAL A 48 1.96 -11.12 -14.18
C VAL A 48 3.13 -11.61 -13.32
N LYS A 49 4.11 -12.31 -13.92
CA LYS A 49 5.23 -12.86 -13.15
C LYS A 49 5.98 -11.77 -12.39
N GLU A 50 6.35 -10.70 -13.10
CA GLU A 50 7.11 -9.57 -12.57
C GLU A 50 6.74 -8.31 -13.35
N ILE A 51 6.50 -7.21 -12.64
CA ILE A 51 6.30 -5.88 -13.23
C ILE A 51 7.65 -5.18 -13.16
N GLN A 52 8.35 -5.16 -14.29
CA GLN A 52 9.68 -4.57 -14.38
C GLN A 52 9.58 -3.04 -14.47
N VAL A 53 10.37 -2.37 -13.64
CA VAL A 53 10.43 -0.92 -13.59
C VAL A 53 11.47 -0.44 -14.62
N PRO A 54 11.09 0.43 -15.58
CA PRO A 54 12.03 0.99 -16.55
C PRO A 54 12.91 2.06 -15.88
N ALA A 55 13.99 1.61 -15.23
CA ALA A 55 14.95 2.45 -14.51
C ALA A 55 16.34 2.41 -15.17
N ALA A 56 16.54 3.19 -16.24
CA ALA A 56 17.74 3.12 -17.10
C ALA A 56 19.09 3.40 -16.38
N LEU A 57 19.06 4.16 -15.27
CA LEU A 57 20.25 4.49 -14.48
C LEU A 57 20.44 3.57 -13.27
N TYR A 58 19.48 2.67 -13.00
CA TYR A 58 19.59 1.71 -11.92
C TYR A 58 20.24 0.43 -12.45
N PRO A 59 21.34 -0.06 -11.84
CA PRO A 59 22.20 -1.08 -12.45
C PRO A 59 21.60 -2.49 -12.46
N GLU A 60 20.58 -2.74 -11.63
CA GLU A 60 19.96 -4.06 -11.48
C GLU A 60 18.53 -4.04 -12.02
N ASN A 61 18.02 -5.20 -12.43
CA ASN A 61 16.60 -5.32 -12.75
C ASN A 61 15.79 -5.14 -11.47
N ARG A 62 14.79 -4.24 -11.51
CA ARG A 62 13.92 -3.96 -10.38
C ARG A 62 12.50 -4.41 -10.66
N THR A 63 11.97 -5.22 -9.74
CA THR A 63 10.55 -5.54 -9.66
C THR A 63 9.85 -4.53 -8.77
N GLU A 64 8.73 -4.00 -9.24
CA GLU A 64 7.93 -3.03 -8.51
C GLU A 64 7.43 -3.60 -7.18
N SER A 65 7.56 -2.83 -6.10
CA SER A 65 6.95 -3.19 -4.82
C SER A 65 6.39 -1.97 -4.09
N TRP A 66 5.45 -2.24 -3.19
CA TRP A 66 4.69 -1.22 -2.49
C TRP A 66 4.76 -1.45 -0.99
N TYR A 67 4.75 -0.35 -0.26
CA TYR A 67 4.61 -0.33 1.19
C TYR A 67 3.22 0.18 1.54
N ILE A 68 2.48 -0.62 2.28
CA ILE A 68 1.28 -0.15 2.97
C ILE A 68 1.70 0.22 4.39
N VAL A 69 1.49 1.46 4.78
CA VAL A 69 1.89 2.01 6.09
C VAL A 69 0.66 2.58 6.78
N LEU A 70 0.42 2.16 8.02
CA LEU A 70 -0.56 2.77 8.90
C LEU A 70 0.17 3.66 9.90
N ALA A 71 -0.05 4.97 9.83
CA ALA A 71 0.67 5.96 10.62
C ALA A 71 -0.29 6.89 11.38
N ASP A 72 0.12 7.26 12.59
CA ASP A 72 -0.42 8.36 13.36
C ASP A 72 0.47 9.58 13.09
N VAL A 73 -0.06 10.55 12.33
CA VAL A 73 0.69 11.76 11.95
C VAL A 73 0.86 12.70 13.12
N HIS A 74 -0.11 12.75 14.03
CA HIS A 74 -0.06 13.65 15.17
C HIS A 74 1.02 13.22 16.16
N ALA A 75 1.09 11.91 16.45
CA ALA A 75 2.12 11.33 17.29
C ALA A 75 3.44 11.03 16.54
N ASN A 76 3.49 11.29 15.23
CA ASN A 76 4.61 10.94 14.35
C ASN A 76 5.07 9.48 14.53
N ARG A 77 4.13 8.54 14.54
CA ARG A 77 4.35 7.13 14.88
C ARG A 77 3.73 6.19 13.85
N VAL A 78 4.49 5.19 13.41
CA VAL A 78 3.98 4.10 12.58
C VAL A 78 3.42 2.98 13.47
N TRP A 79 2.18 2.59 13.22
CA TRP A 79 1.49 1.50 13.93
C TRP A 79 1.74 0.14 13.30
N GLY A 80 1.83 0.11 11.97
CA GLY A 80 2.02 -1.10 11.19
C GLY A 80 2.49 -0.80 9.78
N MET A 81 3.24 -1.72 9.21
CA MET A 81 3.72 -1.61 7.84
C MET A 81 3.83 -3.00 7.20
N LYS A 82 3.51 -3.10 5.92
CA LYS A 82 3.70 -4.32 5.13
C LYS A 82 4.19 -3.99 3.73
N ARG A 83 5.27 -4.66 3.32
CA ARG A 83 5.74 -4.65 1.93
C ARG A 83 5.01 -5.72 1.13
N ILE A 84 4.63 -5.39 -0.10
CA ILE A 84 3.93 -6.27 -1.02
C ILE A 84 4.43 -6.10 -2.46
N VAL A 85 4.08 -7.06 -3.30
CA VAL A 85 4.21 -6.97 -4.76
C VAL A 85 2.79 -7.06 -5.33
N CYS A 86 2.39 -6.06 -6.11
CA CYS A 86 1.05 -5.97 -6.71
C CYS A 86 1.10 -6.52 -8.14
N ASN A 87 1.10 -7.84 -8.27
CA ASN A 87 1.25 -8.52 -9.56
C ASN A 87 -0.07 -8.98 -10.20
N ARG A 88 -1.21 -8.58 -9.63
CA ARG A 88 -2.57 -8.88 -10.09
C ARG A 88 -3.36 -7.59 -10.16
N ALA A 89 -4.40 -7.57 -11.00
CA ALA A 89 -5.36 -6.47 -11.07
C ALA A 89 -6.00 -6.17 -9.70
N THR A 90 -6.32 -7.20 -8.91
CA THR A 90 -6.85 -7.03 -7.55
C THR A 90 -6.03 -7.83 -6.54
N THR A 91 -5.64 -7.19 -5.42
CA THR A 91 -4.88 -7.82 -4.34
C THR A 91 -5.45 -7.44 -2.98
N ALA A 92 -5.92 -8.44 -2.22
CA ALA A 92 -6.33 -8.26 -0.83
C ALA A 92 -5.14 -8.48 0.12
N VAL A 93 -4.86 -7.51 0.98
CA VAL A 93 -3.70 -7.49 1.86
C VAL A 93 -4.13 -7.25 3.30
N LYS A 94 -3.71 -8.14 4.18
CA LYS A 94 -3.83 -7.98 5.63
C LYS A 94 -2.58 -7.30 6.19
N VAL A 95 -2.73 -6.11 6.74
CA VAL A 95 -1.64 -5.31 7.36
C VAL A 95 -1.70 -5.47 8.87
N PRO A 96 -0.68 -6.09 9.50
CA PRO A 96 -0.64 -6.19 10.95
C PRO A 96 -0.25 -4.84 11.57
N TYR A 97 -0.92 -4.45 12.66
CA TYR A 97 -0.61 -3.24 13.41
C TYR A 97 -0.83 -3.44 14.90
N ARG A 98 -0.26 -2.55 15.72
CA ARG A 98 -0.49 -2.51 17.17
C ARG A 98 -0.93 -1.12 17.61
N ALA A 99 -2.10 -1.05 18.22
CA ALA A 99 -2.60 0.16 18.84
C ALA A 99 -1.94 0.36 20.22
N PRO A 100 -1.52 1.58 20.59
CA PRO A 100 -0.74 1.80 21.81
C PRO A 100 -1.57 1.87 23.10
N ALA A 101 -2.78 2.41 23.04
CA ALA A 101 -3.67 2.56 24.18
C ALA A 101 -5.12 2.65 23.71
N THR A 102 -6.05 2.54 24.64
CA THR A 102 -7.48 2.73 24.37
C THR A 102 -7.77 4.18 24.00
N GLY A 103 -8.70 4.40 23.07
CA GLY A 103 -9.02 5.74 22.58
C GLY A 103 -9.42 5.78 21.10
N ILE A 104 -9.73 6.97 20.61
CA ILE A 104 -10.04 7.24 19.21
C ILE A 104 -8.81 7.87 18.57
N TYR A 105 -8.34 7.30 17.46
CA TYR A 105 -7.15 7.75 16.76
C TYR A 105 -7.47 8.07 15.31
N ASP A 106 -7.09 9.28 14.89
CA ASP A 106 -7.09 9.69 13.49
C ASP A 106 -5.75 9.30 12.87
N LEU A 107 -5.81 8.37 11.93
CA LEU A 107 -4.66 7.75 11.29
C LEU A 107 -4.66 8.05 9.80
N GLN A 108 -3.48 7.88 9.20
CA GLN A 108 -3.30 7.89 7.76
C GLN A 108 -2.81 6.53 7.28
N LEU A 109 -3.53 5.99 6.32
CA LEU A 109 -3.12 4.83 5.53
C LEU A 109 -2.38 5.35 4.30
N LEU A 110 -1.11 4.98 4.16
CA LEU A 110 -0.24 5.38 3.08
C LEU A 110 0.09 4.17 2.21
N LEU A 111 -0.03 4.33 0.90
CA LEU A 111 0.46 3.40 -0.11
C LEU A 111 1.65 4.08 -0.80
N LEU A 112 2.85 3.58 -0.54
CA LEU A 112 4.10 4.16 -1.00
C LEU A 112 4.78 3.26 -2.01
N SER A 113 5.25 3.81 -3.13
CA SER A 113 6.06 3.06 -4.10
C SER A 113 7.52 3.06 -3.71
N ASP A 114 8.21 1.93 -3.92
CA ASP A 114 9.67 1.87 -3.75
C ASP A 114 10.45 2.26 -5.01
N SER A 115 9.75 2.43 -6.13
CA SER A 115 10.34 2.50 -7.47
C SER A 115 9.89 3.72 -8.28
N TRP A 116 8.73 4.30 -7.95
CA TRP A 116 8.14 5.43 -8.65
C TRP A 116 7.95 6.62 -7.70
N VAL A 117 8.14 7.83 -8.21
CA VAL A 117 7.89 9.06 -7.46
C VAL A 117 6.61 9.72 -7.97
N GLY A 118 5.76 10.23 -7.07
CA GLY A 118 4.54 10.94 -7.42
C GLY A 118 3.30 10.06 -7.60
N VAL A 119 3.40 8.77 -7.28
CA VAL A 119 2.30 7.80 -7.32
C VAL A 119 1.76 7.43 -5.94
N ASP A 120 2.37 7.98 -4.89
CA ASP A 120 2.00 7.69 -3.51
C ASP A 120 0.56 8.15 -3.24
N ARG A 121 -0.18 7.31 -2.52
CA ARG A 121 -1.58 7.56 -2.17
C ARG A 121 -1.72 7.59 -0.66
N GLN A 122 -2.61 8.44 -0.17
CA GLN A 122 -2.93 8.55 1.25
C GLN A 122 -4.44 8.60 1.47
N CYS A 123 -4.90 8.03 2.57
CA CYS A 123 -6.28 8.08 3.00
C CYS A 123 -6.34 8.27 4.52
N GLU A 124 -7.25 9.13 4.97
CA GLU A 124 -7.51 9.34 6.39
C GLU A 124 -8.53 8.31 6.87
N LEU A 125 -8.31 7.78 8.08
CA LEU A 125 -9.25 6.89 8.74
C LEU A 125 -9.22 7.09 10.25
N THR A 126 -10.35 6.84 10.90
CA THR A 126 -10.46 6.89 12.36
C THR A 126 -10.65 5.48 12.89
N ILE A 127 -9.83 5.08 13.85
CA ILE A 127 -9.94 3.78 14.54
C ILE A 127 -10.23 4.02 16.02
N THR A 128 -11.30 3.38 16.51
CA THR A 128 -11.61 3.29 17.93
C THR A 128 -10.99 2.03 18.51
N VAL A 129 -10.21 2.20 19.57
CA VAL A 129 -9.47 1.16 20.29
C VAL A 129 -10.06 1.01 21.69
N GLU A 130 -10.40 -0.23 22.06
CA GLU A 130 -10.93 -0.61 23.37
C GLU A 130 -9.95 -1.44 24.21
#